data_AF-T1IDY3-F1
#
_entry.id   AF-T1IDY3-F1
#
_cell.length_a   1.000
_cell.length_b   1.000
_cell.length_c   1.000
_cell.angle_alpha   90.00
_cell.angle_beta   90.00
_cell.angle_gamma   90.00
#
_symmetry.space_group_name_H-M   'P 1'
#
loop_
_entity.id
_entity.type
_entity.pdbx_description
1 polymer ?
#
loop_
_entity_poly.entity_id
_entity_poly.type
_entity_poly.pdbx_seq_one_letter_code
_entity_poly.pdbx_strand_id
1 'polypeptide(L)' 'MVEAVKAVRKKELGYKTAAKTFQVPRVTLKDYVKSSLEPEDMVNRDIGRPTVLPKVIEQMLAE' A
#
# COMPACT_ATOMS: atom_id res chain seq x y z
N MET A 1 5.09 -4.34 -5.60
CA MET A 1 4.54 -3.97 -4.27
C MET A 1 3.80 -5.14 -3.61
N VAL A 2 2.79 -5.72 -4.28
CA VAL A 2 1.96 -6.84 -3.77
C VAL A 2 2.81 -8.03 -3.32
N GLU A 3 3.77 -8.47 -4.14
CA GLU A 3 4.66 -9.59 -3.84
C GLU A 3 5.54 -9.35 -2.62
N ALA A 4 6.05 -8.13 -2.47
CA ALA A 4 6.84 -7.73 -1.31
C ALA A 4 6.02 -7.79 -0.01
N VAL A 5 4.75 -7.36 -0.06
CA VAL A 5 3.82 -7.45 1.08
C VAL A 5 3.47 -8.92 1.39
N LYS A 6 3.21 -9.75 0.36
CA LYS A 6 2.96 -11.19 0.51
C LYS A 6 4.17 -11.89 1.17
N ALA A 7 5.39 -11.61 0.69
CA ALA A 7 6.63 -12.19 1.22
C ALA A 7 6.92 -11.79 2.68
N VAL A 8 6.65 -10.53 3.06
CA VAL A 8 6.82 -10.07 4.45
C VAL A 8 5.73 -10.64 5.37
N ARG A 9 4.47 -10.73 4.91
CA ARG A 9 3.38 -11.36 5.69
C ARG A 9 3.61 -12.85 5.93
N LYS A 10 4.11 -13.58 4.93
CA LYS A 10 4.51 -14.98 5.05
C LYS A 10 5.75 -15.21 5.92
N LYS A 11 6.39 -14.13 6.42
CA LYS A 11 7.65 -14.14 7.18
C LYS A 11 8.84 -14.77 6.42
N GLU A 12 8.76 -14.90 5.10
CA GLU A 12 9.84 -15.40 4.26
C GLU A 12 11.00 -14.38 4.19
N LEU A 13 10.68 -13.09 4.23
CA LEU A 13 11.64 -12.00 4.17
C LEU A 13 11.35 -10.94 5.24
N GLY A 14 12.42 -10.42 5.88
CA GLY A 14 12.33 -9.29 6.79
C GLY A 14 12.19 -7.95 6.05
N TYR A 15 11.72 -6.92 6.74
CA TYR A 15 11.51 -5.58 6.13
C TYR A 15 12.73 -5.01 5.42
N LYS A 16 13.94 -5.21 5.97
CA LYS A 16 15.19 -4.72 5.36
C LYS A 16 15.57 -5.48 4.10
N THR A 17 15.36 -6.80 4.08
CA THR A 17 15.68 -7.63 2.91
C THR A 17 14.66 -7.35 1.82
N ALA A 18 13.36 -7.45 2.13
CA ALA A 18 12.29 -7.15 1.19
C ALA A 18 12.40 -5.74 0.55
N ALA A 19 12.76 -4.72 1.33
CA ALA A 19 12.99 -3.37 0.79
C ALA A 19 14.11 -3.33 -0.25
N LYS A 20 15.18 -4.12 -0.05
CA LYS A 20 16.29 -4.21 -1.01
C LYS A 20 15.94 -5.08 -2.22
N THR A 21 15.29 -6.22 -2.02
CA THR A 21 14.96 -7.16 -3.11
C THR A 21 13.92 -6.57 -4.06
N PHE A 22 12.88 -5.96 -3.51
CA PHE A 22 11.77 -5.44 -4.30
C PHE A 22 11.87 -3.94 -4.59
N GLN A 23 12.96 -3.29 -4.15
CA GLN A 23 13.19 -1.84 -4.29
C GLN A 23 12.01 -0.99 -3.78
N VAL A 24 11.31 -1.47 -2.75
CA VAL A 24 10.18 -0.76 -2.15
C VAL A 24 10.65 -0.02 -0.90
N PRO A 25 10.20 1.23 -0.66
CA PRO A 25 10.52 1.93 0.58
C PRO A 25 10.13 1.12 1.82
N ARG A 26 11.01 1.14 2.82
CA ARG A 26 10.78 0.38 4.06
C ARG A 26 9.57 0.91 4.85
N VAL A 27 9.33 2.21 4.79
CA VAL A 27 8.20 2.87 5.48
C VAL A 27 6.88 2.38 4.89
N THR A 28 6.75 2.39 3.56
CA THR A 28 5.55 1.89 2.88
C THR A 28 5.30 0.42 3.21
N LEU A 29 6.31 -0.44 3.17
CA LEU A 29 6.14 -1.86 3.55
C LEU A 29 5.65 -2.04 4.99
N LYS A 30 6.09 -1.20 5.93
CA LYS A 30 5.65 -1.24 7.32
C LYS A 30 4.16 -0.90 7.45
N ASP A 31 3.72 0.15 6.78
CA ASP A 31 2.33 0.61 6.82
C ASP A 31 1.41 -0.43 6.17
N TYR A 32 1.84 -0.98 5.02
CA TYR A 32 1.09 -1.99 4.30
C TYR A 32 0.98 -3.32 5.07
N VAL A 33 2.05 -3.79 5.71
CA VAL A 33 1.98 -5.06 6.47
C VAL A 33 1.07 -4.93 7.70
N LYS A 34 0.95 -3.73 8.28
CA LYS A 34 0.08 -3.46 9.45
C LYS A 34 -1.40 -3.42 9.09
N SER A 35 -1.77 -3.02 7.88
CA SER A 35 -3.15 -3.07 7.40
C SER A 35 -3.65 -4.51 7.27
N SER A 36 -4.92 -4.78 7.60
CA SER A 36 -5.55 -6.12 7.54
C SER A 36 -6.14 -6.48 6.17
N LEU A 37 -5.97 -5.62 5.17
CA LEU A 37 -6.57 -5.76 3.85
C LEU A 37 -5.84 -6.76 2.96
N GLU A 38 -6.52 -7.24 1.92
CA GLU A 38 -5.89 -7.98 0.83
C GLU A 38 -4.76 -7.13 0.21
N PRO A 39 -3.59 -7.73 -0.08
CA PRO A 39 -2.43 -6.99 -0.57
C PRO A 39 -2.66 -6.37 -1.96
N GLU A 40 -3.63 -6.87 -2.73
CA GLU A 40 -4.03 -6.33 -4.03
C GLU A 40 -4.84 -5.04 -3.87
N ASP A 41 -5.85 -5.05 -3.00
CA ASP A 41 -6.65 -3.86 -2.68
C ASP A 41 -5.84 -2.76 -1.99
N MET A 42 -4.82 -3.13 -1.22
CA MET A 42 -3.94 -2.16 -0.58
C MET A 42 -3.09 -1.37 -1.56
N VAL A 43 -2.58 -2.01 -2.61
CA VAL A 43 -1.74 -1.34 -3.60
C VAL A 43 -2.57 -0.39 -4.46
N ASN A 44 -3.85 -0.72 -4.66
CA ASN A 44 -4.80 0.11 -5.40
C ASN A 44 -5.34 1.31 -4.60
N ARG A 45 -5.01 1.42 -3.30
CA ARG A 45 -5.42 2.57 -2.48
C ARG A 45 -4.47 3.74 -2.66
N ASP A 46 -5.05 4.93 -2.80
CA ASP A 46 -4.30 6.17 -2.70
C ASP A 46 -3.72 6.31 -1.28
N ILE A 47 -2.39 6.44 -1.22
CA ILE A 47 -1.68 6.67 0.04
C ILE A 47 -1.85 8.15 0.38
N GLY A 48 -2.60 8.46 1.43
CA GLY A 48 -2.77 9.85 1.86
C GLY A 48 -3.91 10.05 2.84
N ARG A 49 -4.14 11.32 3.19
CA ARG A 49 -5.31 11.72 3.97
C ARG A 49 -6.57 11.46 3.13
N PRO A 50 -7.64 10.88 3.69
CA PRO A 50 -8.89 10.74 2.97
C PRO A 50 -9.35 12.12 2.48
N THR A 51 -9.81 12.17 1.24
CA THR A 51 -10.37 13.38 0.64
C THR A 51 -11.64 13.77 1.40
N VAL A 52 -11.90 15.08 1.51
CA VAL A 52 -13.09 15.61 2.19
C VAL A 52 -14.35 15.27 1.39
N LEU A 53 -14.23 15.25 0.07
CA LEU A 53 -15.29 14.87 -0.85
C LEU A 53 -15.02 13.46 -1.40
N PRO A 54 -16.06 12.62 -1.54
CA PRO A 54 -15.96 11.39 -2.29
C PRO A 54 -15.50 11.66 -3.73
N LYS A 55 -14.61 10.83 -4.26
CA LYS A 55 -14.02 10.94 -5.62
C LYS A 55 -15.04 11.21 -6.73
N VAL A 56 -16.23 10.63 -6.61
CA VAL A 56 -17.35 10.80 -7.54
C VAL A 56 -17.81 12.26 -7.59
N ILE A 57 -17.94 12.91 -6.42
CA ILE A 57 -18.39 14.31 -6.31
C ILE A 57 -17.29 15.24 -6.81
N GLU A 58 -16.01 14.94 -6.53
CA GLU A 58 -14.88 15.72 -7.04
C GLU A 58 -14.81 15.70 -8.57
N GLN A 59 -15.03 14.55 -9.21
CA GLN A 59 -15.05 14.43 -10.67
C GLN A 59 -16.20 15.22 -11.30
N MET A 60 -17.39 15.17 -10.71
CA MET A 60 -18.56 15.90 -11.21
C MET A 60 -18.44 17.43 -11.08
N LEU A 61 -17.64 17.93 -10.13
CA LEU A 61 -17.42 19.37 -9.92
C LEU A 61 -16.24 19.93 -10.72
N ALA A 62 -15.40 19.07 -11.30
CA ALA A 62 -14.22 19.47 -12.06
C ALA A 62 -14.50 19.67 -13.56
N GLU A 63 -15.67 19.25 -14.04
CA GLU A 63 -16.23 19.56 -15.37
C GLU A 63 -16.98 20.91 -15.37
#